data_AF-A0A0B4H6M8-F1
#
_entry.id   AF-A0A0B4H6M8-F1
#
_cell.length_a   1.000
_cell.length_b   1.000
_cell.length_c   1.000
_cell.angle_alpha   90.00
_cell.angle_beta   90.00
_cell.angle_gamma   90.00
#
_symmetry.space_group_name_H-M   'P 1'
#
loop_
_entity.id
_entity.type
_entity.pdbx_description
1 polymer ?
#
loop_
_entity_poly.entity_id
_entity_poly.type
_entity_poly.pdbx_seq_one_letter_code
_entity_poly.pdbx_strand_id
1 'polypeptide(L)'
;MVKAVFKNSWTCTMAVLHRFVLGNVFGMSSEALQLYDLDKSGYRHKPMAATPVEPRNRIDHLTYGPMIKFLSGPGMRAFWNRYEIHLAQRLRQLPVGAEWTEMPDLTRVFEADVSHANTDALCGPYLLQRHPHFLEELWKLDRHLDCLFRSTPRLFAPRVYARRDRLLACVKDWRRHAQLNFREDAVDENGDDPFWGSRVFRQRHELFSDMDHMDADAMAAADFGVIWASTRNSVVAGLWAVLEITSDKDLLRRVRREVAKCRDSSPAARLDIALLLENPLLQSIYAEVLRLRVHMLLLRVPLFDNLHVREWVVPRGDLVLLSTTVAHMDPAVWNAGEDGRHPLDTFWAERFLRYDGVPGSGPRRADGNEAGDSCAARGAGQRETGCPASAGGVSFGIKDVDGSWIPYGGGQRQCPGRHFAKRDIIYTAAVMVTYFDIEPLVDVDSLKMDMRGFGLGTMAVKGAVPFRIRRREVLGW
;
A
#
# COMPACT_ATOMS: atom_id res chain seq x y z
N MET A 1 10.04 3.62 21.88
CA MET A 1 11.00 4.42 21.10
C MET A 1 10.35 5.00 19.83
N VAL A 2 9.80 4.16 18.94
CA VAL A 2 9.17 4.55 17.66
C VAL A 2 8.14 5.70 17.80
N LYS A 3 7.19 5.63 18.74
CA LYS A 3 6.22 6.70 18.98
C LYS A 3 6.85 8.08 19.22
N ALA A 4 7.98 8.13 19.92
CA ALA A 4 8.68 9.39 20.21
C ALA A 4 9.24 10.02 18.92
N VAL A 5 9.81 9.20 18.02
CA VAL A 5 10.25 9.67 16.70
C VAL A 5 9.08 10.24 15.89
N PHE A 6 7.93 9.56 15.89
CA PHE A 6 6.78 10.01 15.12
C PHE A 6 6.15 11.29 15.66
N LYS A 7 6.03 11.43 16.98
CA LYS A 7 5.50 12.63 17.63
C LYS A 7 6.29 13.88 17.23
N ASN A 8 7.61 13.76 17.11
CA ASN A 8 8.49 14.86 16.78
C ASN A 8 8.86 14.95 15.28
N SER A 9 8.29 14.07 14.43
CA SER A 9 8.64 13.99 13.00
C SER A 9 8.38 15.26 12.18
N TRP A 10 7.62 16.21 12.72
CA TRP A 10 7.39 17.53 12.11
C TRP A 10 8.65 18.41 12.09
N THR A 11 9.66 18.09 12.91
CA THR A 11 10.98 18.76 12.88
C THR A 11 11.89 18.21 11.77
N CYS A 12 11.48 17.12 11.12
CA CYS A 12 12.29 16.38 10.15
C CYS A 12 11.86 16.61 8.70
N THR A 13 12.82 16.45 7.79
CA THR A 13 12.61 16.43 6.34
C THR A 13 12.78 15.03 5.73
N MET A 14 12.18 14.83 4.55
CA MET A 14 12.40 13.68 3.67
C MET A 14 13.09 14.09 2.36
N ALA A 15 13.49 15.36 2.21
CA ALA A 15 14.11 15.88 0.98
C ALA A 15 15.30 15.04 0.51
N VAL A 16 16.14 14.56 1.45
CA VAL A 16 17.26 13.65 1.14
C VAL A 16 16.78 12.36 0.46
N LEU A 17 15.69 11.76 0.96
CA LEU A 17 15.10 10.56 0.36
C LEU A 17 14.42 10.88 -0.98
N HIS A 18 13.67 11.98 -1.07
CA HIS A 18 13.03 12.38 -2.32
C HIS A 18 14.07 12.61 -3.41
N ARG A 19 15.12 13.38 -3.10
CA ARG A 19 16.24 13.61 -4.01
C ARG A 19 16.89 12.30 -4.44
N PHE A 20 17.18 11.42 -3.49
CA PHE A 20 17.79 10.12 -3.77
C PHE A 20 16.90 9.29 -4.70
N VAL A 21 15.63 9.09 -4.35
CA VAL A 21 14.70 8.26 -5.10
C VAL A 21 14.40 8.87 -6.48
N LEU A 22 14.05 10.15 -6.54
CA LEU A 22 13.71 10.81 -7.80
C LEU A 22 14.90 10.86 -8.75
N GLY A 23 16.10 11.17 -8.28
CA GLY A 23 17.29 11.22 -9.14
C GLY A 23 17.80 9.85 -9.54
N ASN A 24 18.03 8.99 -8.55
CA ASN A 24 18.73 7.72 -8.77
C ASN A 24 17.80 6.61 -9.28
N VAL A 25 16.56 6.58 -8.81
CA VAL A 25 15.59 5.54 -9.17
C VAL A 25 14.69 5.97 -10.32
N PHE A 26 14.13 7.18 -10.26
CA PHE A 26 13.19 7.66 -11.28
C PHE A 26 13.79 8.59 -12.34
N GLY A 27 15.08 8.89 -12.27
CA GLY A 27 15.81 9.57 -13.35
C GLY A 27 15.53 11.07 -13.51
N MET A 28 15.10 11.76 -12.45
CA MET A 28 14.99 13.22 -12.43
C MET A 28 16.37 13.86 -12.64
N SER A 29 16.41 14.96 -13.40
CA SER A 29 17.64 15.68 -13.74
C SER A 29 18.31 16.33 -12.53
N SER A 30 19.63 16.51 -12.58
CA SER A 30 20.39 17.17 -11.52
C SER A 30 19.91 18.59 -11.26
N GLU A 31 19.49 19.30 -12.31
CA GLU A 31 19.01 20.67 -12.27
C GLU A 31 17.69 20.76 -11.48
N ALA A 32 16.72 19.88 -11.77
CA ALA A 32 15.46 19.80 -11.03
C ALA A 32 15.68 19.39 -9.56
N LEU A 33 16.62 18.46 -9.31
CA LEU A 33 16.92 17.98 -7.95
C LEU A 33 17.44 19.07 -7.01
N GLN A 34 18.01 20.15 -7.55
CA GLN A 34 18.45 21.30 -6.73
C GLN A 34 17.30 21.92 -5.94
N LEU A 35 16.05 21.84 -6.42
CA LEU A 35 14.88 22.31 -5.67
C LEU A 35 14.75 21.59 -4.32
N TYR A 36 14.99 20.28 -4.27
CA TYR A 36 14.93 19.50 -3.03
C TYR A 36 16.13 19.79 -2.11
N ASP A 37 17.29 20.08 -2.68
CA ASP A 37 18.49 20.46 -1.90
C ASP A 37 18.34 21.85 -1.26
N LEU A 38 17.71 22.79 -1.97
CA LEU A 38 17.58 24.18 -1.54
C LEU A 38 16.33 24.42 -0.70
N ASP A 39 15.22 23.73 -0.94
CA ASP A 39 13.98 23.97 -0.20
C ASP A 39 14.10 23.55 1.27
N LYS A 40 14.00 24.54 2.17
CA LYS A 40 13.94 24.38 3.63
C LYS A 40 12.59 24.81 4.21
N SER A 41 11.60 25.07 3.37
CA SER A 41 10.26 25.46 3.81
C SER A 41 9.53 24.37 4.59
N GLY A 42 9.90 23.11 4.33
CA GLY A 42 9.29 21.93 4.94
C GLY A 42 7.86 21.72 4.48
N TYR A 43 7.10 20.94 5.25
CA TYR A 43 5.81 20.40 4.80
C TYR A 43 4.64 20.87 5.67
N ARG A 44 4.87 21.92 6.45
CA ARG A 44 3.85 22.50 7.34
C ARG A 44 2.80 23.21 6.52
N HIS A 45 1.62 23.36 7.10
CA HIS A 45 0.56 24.17 6.49
C HIS A 45 1.00 25.63 6.27
N LYS A 46 1.73 26.19 7.25
CA LYS A 46 2.47 27.45 7.07
C LYS A 46 3.94 27.12 6.77
N PRO A 47 4.44 27.40 5.55
CA PRO A 47 5.84 27.13 5.21
C PRO A 47 6.76 27.99 6.07
N MET A 48 7.98 27.50 6.34
CA MET A 48 8.97 28.29 7.07
C MET A 48 9.47 29.45 6.21
N ALA A 49 9.64 30.62 6.85
CA ALA A 49 10.06 31.84 6.18
C ALA A 49 11.54 31.82 5.76
N ALA A 50 12.40 31.16 6.53
CA ALA A 50 13.82 31.02 6.26
C ALA A 50 14.08 29.85 5.28
N THR A 51 13.80 30.08 4.00
CA THR A 51 14.14 29.16 2.90
C THR A 51 14.81 29.96 1.77
N PRO A 52 15.88 29.45 1.13
CA PRO A 52 16.62 30.18 0.09
C PRO A 52 15.92 30.18 -1.27
N VAL A 53 14.72 29.59 -1.38
CA VAL A 53 13.96 29.48 -2.63
C VAL A 53 12.73 30.39 -2.63
N GLU A 54 12.39 30.89 -3.81
CA GLU A 54 11.15 31.63 -4.07
C GLU A 54 9.90 30.83 -3.66
N PRO A 55 8.78 31.48 -3.29
CA PRO A 55 7.55 30.79 -2.89
C PRO A 55 7.08 29.71 -3.87
N ARG A 56 7.18 29.95 -5.18
CA ARG A 56 6.82 28.97 -6.23
C ARG A 56 7.71 27.72 -6.28
N ASN A 57 8.93 27.81 -5.74
CA ASN A 57 9.93 26.73 -5.75
C ASN A 57 9.96 25.92 -4.44
N ARG A 58 9.01 26.14 -3.52
CA ARG A 58 8.91 25.41 -2.24
C ARG A 58 8.32 24.01 -2.43
N ILE A 59 9.05 23.16 -3.15
CA ILE A 59 8.59 21.87 -3.67
C ILE A 59 8.04 20.92 -2.59
N ASP A 60 8.67 20.85 -1.42
CA ASP A 60 8.20 19.97 -0.35
C ASP A 60 6.85 20.43 0.22
N HIS A 61 6.68 21.74 0.38
CA HIS A 61 5.42 22.34 0.83
C HIS A 61 4.31 22.17 -0.22
N LEU A 62 4.62 22.56 -1.46
CA LEU A 62 3.66 22.67 -2.55
C LEU A 62 3.17 21.30 -3.04
N THR A 63 4.04 20.28 -3.07
CA THR A 63 3.64 18.95 -3.55
C THR A 63 2.88 18.12 -2.50
N TYR A 64 3.18 18.32 -1.22
CA TYR A 64 2.68 17.47 -0.15
C TYR A 64 1.21 17.73 0.23
N GLY A 65 0.84 19.00 0.41
CA GLY A 65 -0.52 19.39 0.82
C GLY A 65 -1.60 18.91 -0.16
N PRO A 66 -1.52 19.29 -1.46
CA PRO A 66 -2.47 18.86 -2.48
C PRO A 66 -2.54 17.34 -2.62
N MET A 67 -1.40 16.64 -2.59
CA MET A 67 -1.36 15.17 -2.69
C MET A 67 -2.08 14.49 -1.52
N ILE A 68 -1.90 14.97 -0.28
CA ILE A 68 -2.65 14.45 0.87
C ILE A 68 -4.13 14.78 0.77
N LYS A 69 -4.48 16.01 0.36
CA LYS A 69 -5.88 16.40 0.19
C LYS A 69 -6.58 15.54 -0.85
N PHE A 70 -5.88 15.18 -1.92
CA PHE A 70 -6.37 14.22 -2.91
C PHE A 70 -6.53 12.83 -2.26
N LEU A 71 -5.46 12.22 -1.78
CA LEU A 71 -5.43 10.82 -1.32
C LEU A 71 -6.24 10.53 -0.04
N SER A 72 -6.49 11.53 0.80
CA SER A 72 -7.23 11.39 2.06
C SER A 72 -8.61 12.06 2.04
N GLY A 73 -8.97 12.76 0.97
CA GLY A 73 -10.22 13.52 0.87
C GLY A 73 -11.23 12.90 -0.09
N PRO A 74 -12.37 13.59 -0.31
CA PRO A 74 -13.41 13.17 -1.25
C PRO A 74 -12.92 13.03 -2.70
N GLY A 75 -11.77 13.63 -3.05
CA GLY A 75 -11.19 13.57 -4.38
C GLY A 75 -10.85 12.17 -4.88
N MET A 76 -10.74 11.17 -3.99
CA MET A 76 -10.54 9.78 -4.39
C MET A 76 -11.83 9.06 -4.80
N ARG A 77 -13.02 9.62 -4.53
CA ARG A 77 -14.28 8.90 -4.79
C ARG A 77 -14.45 8.53 -6.27
N ALA A 78 -14.19 9.48 -7.17
CA ALA A 78 -14.29 9.22 -8.62
C ALA A 78 -13.26 8.21 -9.10
N PHE A 79 -12.02 8.33 -8.61
CA PHE A 79 -10.97 7.33 -8.82
C PHE A 79 -11.45 5.92 -8.43
N TRP A 80 -12.03 5.76 -7.25
CA TRP A 80 -12.50 4.46 -6.76
C TRP A 80 -13.61 3.87 -7.62
N ASN A 81 -14.59 4.69 -8.01
CA ASN A 81 -15.66 4.24 -8.87
C ASN A 81 -15.11 3.66 -10.19
N ARG A 82 -14.11 4.34 -10.81
CA ARG A 82 -13.44 3.81 -12.01
C ARG A 82 -12.65 2.55 -11.71
N TYR A 83 -11.82 2.57 -10.67
CA TYR A 83 -10.96 1.45 -10.30
C TYR A 83 -11.75 0.15 -10.10
N GLU A 84 -12.87 0.24 -9.38
CA GLU A 84 -13.71 -0.92 -9.05
C GLU A 84 -14.38 -1.50 -10.27
N ILE A 85 -14.92 -0.64 -11.13
CA ILE A 85 -15.52 -1.04 -12.40
C ILE A 85 -14.46 -1.73 -13.26
N HIS A 86 -13.29 -1.11 -13.42
CA HIS A 86 -12.20 -1.66 -14.24
C HIS A 86 -11.71 -2.99 -13.69
N LEU A 87 -11.45 -3.11 -12.39
CA LEU A 87 -10.97 -4.35 -11.79
C LEU A 87 -11.99 -5.48 -11.95
N ALA A 88 -13.26 -5.21 -11.62
CA ALA A 88 -14.32 -6.20 -11.76
C ALA A 88 -14.51 -6.64 -13.22
N GLN A 89 -14.45 -5.70 -14.19
CA GLN A 89 -14.53 -6.01 -15.61
C GLN A 89 -13.37 -6.88 -16.08
N ARG A 90 -12.13 -6.51 -15.73
CA ARG A 90 -10.93 -7.27 -16.10
C ARG A 90 -10.97 -8.70 -15.57
N LEU A 91 -11.32 -8.86 -14.29
CA LEU A 91 -11.43 -10.19 -13.68
C LEU A 91 -12.58 -11.01 -14.30
N ARG A 92 -13.71 -10.39 -14.66
CA ARG A 92 -14.78 -11.07 -15.42
C ARG A 92 -14.34 -11.50 -16.82
N GLN A 93 -13.39 -10.81 -17.43
CA GLN A 93 -12.89 -11.10 -18.78
C GLN A 93 -11.69 -12.07 -18.80
N LEU A 94 -11.17 -12.48 -17.63
CA LEU A 94 -10.12 -13.50 -17.58
C LEU A 94 -10.55 -14.77 -18.34
N PRO A 95 -9.68 -15.40 -19.13
CA PRO A 95 -10.02 -16.58 -19.93
C PRO A 95 -10.06 -17.86 -19.05
N VAL A 96 -10.92 -17.85 -18.03
CA VAL A 96 -11.12 -18.91 -17.05
C VAL A 96 -12.59 -19.36 -17.13
N GLY A 97 -12.84 -20.66 -17.25
CA GLY A 97 -14.18 -21.25 -17.30
C GLY A 97 -14.64 -21.81 -15.95
N ALA A 98 -15.71 -22.62 -15.94
CA ALA A 98 -16.15 -23.38 -14.77
C ALA A 98 -15.20 -24.55 -14.43
N GLU A 99 -14.45 -25.04 -15.41
CA GLU A 99 -13.47 -26.10 -15.24
C GLU A 99 -12.15 -25.60 -14.63
N TRP A 100 -11.51 -26.45 -13.84
CA TRP A 100 -10.19 -26.17 -13.29
C TRP A 100 -9.16 -26.02 -14.40
N THR A 101 -8.49 -24.86 -14.40
CA THR A 101 -7.38 -24.55 -15.31
C THR A 101 -6.12 -24.31 -14.50
N GLU A 102 -5.04 -25.00 -14.82
CA GLU A 102 -3.72 -24.74 -14.23
C GLU A 102 -3.04 -23.57 -14.93
N MET A 103 -2.44 -22.68 -14.14
CA MET A 103 -1.73 -21.51 -14.61
C MET A 103 -0.37 -21.42 -13.91
N PRO A 104 0.67 -20.98 -14.64
CA PRO A 104 2.05 -21.11 -14.16
C PRO A 104 2.41 -20.16 -13.02
N ASP A 105 1.72 -19.01 -12.90
CA ASP A 105 2.13 -17.96 -11.98
C ASP A 105 0.99 -16.99 -11.62
N LEU A 106 0.49 -17.07 -10.38
CA LEU A 106 -0.56 -16.19 -9.88
C LEU A 106 -0.12 -14.74 -9.80
N THR A 107 1.18 -14.47 -9.62
CA THR A 107 1.71 -13.10 -9.53
C THR A 107 1.35 -12.31 -10.78
N ARG A 108 1.32 -12.95 -11.96
CA ARG A 108 1.01 -12.31 -13.24
C ARG A 108 -0.41 -11.76 -13.32
N VAL A 109 -1.39 -12.39 -12.67
CA VAL A 109 -2.77 -11.87 -12.64
C VAL A 109 -2.81 -10.54 -11.89
N PHE A 110 -2.04 -10.41 -10.80
CA PHE A 110 -1.94 -9.17 -10.04
C PHE A 110 -1.11 -8.10 -10.78
N GLU A 111 0.04 -8.51 -11.31
CA GLU A 111 0.93 -7.64 -12.09
C GLU A 111 0.27 -7.10 -13.35
N ALA A 112 -0.57 -7.88 -14.02
CA ALA A 112 -1.26 -7.47 -15.24
C ALA A 112 -2.62 -6.81 -14.94
N ASP A 113 -3.54 -7.48 -14.24
CA ASP A 113 -4.93 -7.05 -14.20
C ASP A 113 -5.22 -6.04 -13.11
N VAL A 114 -4.73 -6.27 -11.89
CA VAL A 114 -4.92 -5.35 -10.77
C VAL A 114 -4.16 -4.05 -11.03
N SER A 115 -2.92 -4.15 -11.51
CA SER A 115 -2.09 -3.01 -11.87
C SER A 115 -2.69 -2.19 -13.02
N HIS A 116 -3.35 -2.83 -14.00
CA HIS A 116 -3.99 -2.15 -15.12
C HIS A 116 -5.23 -1.38 -14.68
N ALA A 117 -6.10 -1.98 -13.87
CA ALA A 117 -7.26 -1.28 -13.32
C ALA A 117 -6.84 -0.02 -12.55
N ASN A 118 -5.78 -0.13 -11.74
CA ASN A 118 -5.24 0.97 -10.95
C ASN A 118 -4.64 2.08 -11.83
N THR A 119 -3.74 1.72 -12.74
CA THR A 119 -3.04 2.68 -13.60
C THR A 119 -4.02 3.41 -14.53
N ASP A 120 -5.01 2.72 -15.10
CA ASP A 120 -6.05 3.36 -15.91
C ASP A 120 -6.94 4.29 -15.09
N ALA A 121 -7.32 3.89 -13.88
CA ALA A 121 -8.16 4.73 -13.04
C ALA A 121 -7.43 6.02 -12.62
N LEU A 122 -6.10 5.95 -12.47
CA LEU A 122 -5.20 7.06 -12.12
C LEU A 122 -4.91 7.98 -13.31
N CYS A 123 -4.43 7.41 -14.42
CA CYS A 123 -3.86 8.16 -15.55
C CYS A 123 -4.82 8.34 -16.73
N GLY A 124 -5.99 7.70 -16.68
CA GLY A 124 -6.82 7.51 -17.85
C GLY A 124 -6.26 6.41 -18.77
N PRO A 125 -7.00 6.05 -19.82
CA PRO A 125 -6.70 4.86 -20.62
C PRO A 125 -5.52 5.03 -21.58
N TYR A 126 -5.14 6.27 -21.91
CA TYR A 126 -4.17 6.56 -22.98
C TYR A 126 -2.82 5.86 -22.75
N LEU A 127 -2.27 5.92 -21.54
CA LEU A 127 -0.94 5.38 -21.24
C LEU A 127 -0.85 3.90 -21.60
N LEU A 128 -1.82 3.09 -21.17
CA LEU A 128 -1.82 1.65 -21.41
C LEU A 128 -2.30 1.27 -22.81
N GLN A 129 -3.21 2.05 -23.42
CA GLN A 129 -3.60 1.85 -24.81
C GLN A 129 -2.45 2.14 -25.79
N ARG A 130 -1.70 3.22 -25.54
CA ARG A 130 -0.58 3.63 -26.38
C ARG A 130 0.66 2.77 -26.15
N HIS A 131 0.89 2.34 -24.91
CA HIS A 131 2.03 1.54 -24.48
C HIS A 131 1.58 0.24 -23.79
N PRO A 132 1.08 -0.76 -24.53
CA PRO A 132 0.47 -1.97 -23.95
C PRO A 132 1.43 -2.83 -23.11
N HIS A 133 2.75 -2.71 -23.33
CA HIS A 133 3.77 -3.41 -22.54
C HIS A 133 4.27 -2.60 -21.32
N PHE A 134 3.68 -1.43 -21.03
CA PHE A 134 4.16 -0.55 -19.96
C PHE A 134 4.21 -1.25 -18.61
N LEU A 135 3.14 -1.95 -18.21
CA LEU A 135 3.09 -2.63 -16.91
C LEU A 135 4.02 -3.84 -16.84
N GLU A 136 4.13 -4.59 -17.93
CA GLU A 136 5.07 -5.72 -18.02
C GLU A 136 6.51 -5.24 -17.81
N GLU A 137 6.92 -4.16 -18.49
CA GLU A 137 8.23 -3.56 -18.30
C GLU A 137 8.36 -2.87 -16.93
N LEU A 138 7.31 -2.28 -16.37
CA LEU A 138 7.31 -1.74 -15.02
C LEU A 138 7.65 -2.81 -13.99
N TRP A 139 6.99 -3.98 -14.03
CA TRP A 139 7.26 -5.08 -13.11
C TRP A 139 8.62 -5.75 -13.36
N LYS A 140 9.11 -5.77 -14.60
CA LYS A 140 10.50 -6.16 -14.89
C LYS A 140 11.51 -5.15 -14.34
N LEU A 141 11.19 -3.85 -14.29
CA LEU A 141 12.04 -2.86 -13.63
C LEU A 141 11.97 -3.04 -12.10
N ASP A 142 10.77 -3.25 -11.56
CA ASP A 142 10.51 -3.42 -10.12
C ASP A 142 11.42 -4.49 -9.49
N ARG A 143 11.48 -5.66 -10.13
CA ARG A 143 12.35 -6.79 -9.75
C ARG A 143 13.85 -6.49 -9.72
N HIS A 144 14.27 -5.35 -10.28
CA HIS A 144 15.66 -4.89 -10.36
C HIS A 144 15.84 -3.48 -9.79
N LEU A 145 14.87 -2.94 -9.06
CA LEU A 145 14.99 -1.61 -8.46
C LEU A 145 16.12 -1.56 -7.45
N ASP A 146 16.44 -2.68 -6.81
CA ASP A 146 17.58 -2.80 -5.90
C ASP A 146 18.91 -2.37 -6.56
N CYS A 147 19.08 -2.59 -7.87
CA CYS A 147 20.22 -2.06 -8.63
C CYS A 147 20.26 -0.53 -8.62
N LEU A 148 19.10 0.11 -8.83
CA LEU A 148 18.97 1.56 -8.81
C LEU A 148 19.11 2.09 -7.38
N PHE A 149 18.49 1.48 -6.37
CA PHE A 149 18.63 1.85 -4.96
C PHE A 149 20.05 1.67 -4.41
N ARG A 150 20.91 0.86 -5.04
CA ARG A 150 22.36 0.80 -4.72
C ARG A 150 23.21 1.80 -5.50
N SER A 151 22.59 2.65 -6.34
CA SER A 151 23.28 3.56 -7.25
C SER A 151 24.27 2.83 -8.17
N THR A 152 23.93 1.61 -8.60
CA THR A 152 24.80 0.79 -9.45
C THR A 152 25.11 1.55 -10.74
N PRO A 153 26.37 1.84 -11.09
CA PRO A 153 26.68 2.64 -12.28
C PRO A 153 26.06 2.07 -13.56
N ARG A 154 25.59 2.94 -14.45
CA ARG A 154 24.91 2.57 -15.71
C ARG A 154 25.70 1.58 -16.56
N LEU A 155 27.03 1.66 -16.52
CA LEU A 155 27.94 0.73 -17.20
C LEU A 155 27.74 -0.74 -16.75
N PHE A 156 27.43 -0.98 -15.48
CA PHE A 156 27.25 -2.32 -14.90
C PHE A 156 25.80 -2.81 -14.92
N ALA A 157 24.83 -1.93 -15.17
CA ALA A 157 23.42 -2.28 -15.25
C ALA A 157 22.70 -1.71 -16.50
N PRO A 158 23.30 -1.76 -17.71
CA PRO A 158 22.81 -1.01 -18.87
C PRO A 158 21.37 -1.38 -19.27
N ARG A 159 20.98 -2.65 -19.09
CA ARG A 159 19.62 -3.14 -19.36
C ARG A 159 18.58 -2.58 -18.39
N VAL A 160 18.93 -2.40 -17.12
CA VAL A 160 18.03 -1.83 -16.08
C VAL A 160 17.76 -0.36 -16.39
N TYR A 161 18.82 0.39 -16.66
CA TYR A 161 18.72 1.80 -17.03
C TYR A 161 17.97 2.00 -18.36
N ALA A 162 18.25 1.21 -19.39
CA ALA A 162 17.54 1.29 -20.67
C ALA A 162 16.04 0.95 -20.55
N ARG A 163 15.65 0.15 -19.56
CA ARG A 163 14.23 -0.11 -19.25
C ARG A 163 13.58 1.07 -18.54
N ARG A 164 14.26 1.62 -17.51
CA ARG A 164 13.80 2.84 -16.82
C ARG A 164 13.59 3.99 -17.80
N ASP A 165 14.55 4.24 -18.68
CA ASP A 165 14.46 5.35 -19.64
C ASP A 165 13.30 5.17 -20.63
N ARG A 166 13.01 3.93 -21.06
CA ARG A 166 11.84 3.63 -21.89
C ARG A 166 10.52 3.89 -21.17
N LEU A 167 10.41 3.47 -19.90
CA LEU A 167 9.23 3.74 -19.08
C LEU A 167 9.01 5.24 -18.87
N LEU A 168 10.08 6.00 -18.64
CA LEU A 168 10.02 7.46 -18.55
C LEU A 168 9.54 8.09 -19.86
N ALA A 169 9.99 7.58 -21.01
CA ALA A 169 9.51 8.04 -22.31
C ALA A 169 8.00 7.79 -22.49
N CYS A 170 7.48 6.64 -22.03
CA CYS A 170 6.03 6.36 -22.04
C CYS A 170 5.25 7.36 -21.16
N VAL A 171 5.73 7.66 -19.95
CA VAL A 171 5.08 8.63 -19.05
C VAL A 171 5.13 10.04 -19.65
N LYS A 172 6.25 10.43 -20.26
CA LYS A 172 6.40 11.71 -20.94
C LYS A 172 5.45 11.84 -22.14
N ASP A 173 5.30 10.77 -22.92
CA ASP A 173 4.35 10.70 -24.03
C ASP A 173 2.90 10.87 -23.55
N TRP A 174 2.51 10.16 -22.48
CA TRP A 174 1.19 10.34 -21.85
C TRP A 174 0.97 11.78 -21.35
N ARG A 175 1.94 12.36 -20.62
CA ARG A 175 1.85 13.75 -20.15
C ARG A 175 1.70 14.73 -21.30
N ARG A 176 2.46 14.54 -22.39
CA ARG A 176 2.37 15.37 -23.59
C ARG A 176 1.01 15.24 -24.27
N HIS A 177 0.50 14.02 -24.40
CA HIS A 177 -0.86 13.79 -24.91
C HIS A 177 -1.89 14.52 -24.04
N ALA A 178 -1.79 14.38 -22.72
CA ALA A 178 -2.73 15.00 -21.79
C ALA A 178 -2.72 16.53 -21.89
N GLN A 179 -1.53 17.13 -21.93
CA GLN A 179 -1.36 18.57 -22.09
C GLN A 179 -1.95 19.09 -23.41
N LEU A 180 -1.67 18.43 -24.54
CA LEU A 180 -2.09 18.90 -25.87
C LEU A 180 -3.59 18.76 -26.13
N ASN A 181 -4.24 17.81 -25.46
CA ASN A 181 -5.64 17.49 -25.71
C ASN A 181 -6.58 17.96 -24.60
N PHE A 182 -6.05 18.47 -23.48
CA PHE A 182 -6.88 18.97 -22.39
C PHE A 182 -7.85 20.05 -22.86
N ARG A 183 -9.11 19.92 -22.45
CA ARG A 183 -10.15 20.91 -22.67
C ARG A 183 -10.93 21.10 -21.38
N GLU A 184 -11.21 22.34 -21.02
CA GLU A 184 -11.90 22.69 -19.77
C GLU A 184 -13.34 22.15 -19.74
N ASP A 185 -14.00 22.07 -20.89
CA ASP A 185 -15.35 21.50 -21.05
C ASP A 185 -15.39 19.97 -20.91
N ALA A 186 -14.24 19.29 -20.94
CA ALA A 186 -14.13 17.85 -20.75
C ALA A 186 -13.97 17.44 -19.28
N VAL A 187 -13.89 18.42 -18.36
CA VAL A 187 -13.77 18.18 -16.92
C VAL A 187 -15.12 17.78 -16.36
N ASP A 188 -15.16 16.63 -15.68
CA ASP A 188 -16.39 16.11 -15.06
C ASP A 188 -16.72 16.80 -13.72
N GLU A 189 -17.88 16.47 -13.15
CA GLU A 189 -18.33 16.99 -11.85
C GLU A 189 -17.37 16.69 -10.67
N ASN A 190 -16.49 15.69 -10.82
CA ASN A 190 -15.49 15.31 -9.82
C ASN A 190 -14.15 16.05 -10.04
N GLY A 191 -14.03 16.75 -11.15
CA GLY A 191 -12.84 17.49 -11.59
C GLY A 191 -11.86 16.64 -12.40
N ASP A 192 -12.19 15.39 -12.70
CA ASP A 192 -11.38 14.48 -13.50
C ASP A 192 -11.61 14.74 -15.00
N ASP A 193 -10.71 14.25 -15.86
CA ASP A 193 -10.85 14.42 -17.31
C ASP A 193 -10.29 13.20 -18.08
N PRO A 194 -10.71 12.97 -19.34
CA PRO A 194 -10.29 11.80 -20.11
C PRO A 194 -8.78 11.73 -20.43
N PHE A 195 -8.05 12.84 -20.30
CA PHE A 195 -6.69 12.97 -20.77
C PHE A 195 -5.66 12.79 -19.65
N TRP A 196 -5.85 13.52 -18.54
CA TRP A 196 -5.05 13.36 -17.32
C TRP A 196 -5.54 12.22 -16.43
N GLY A 197 -6.76 11.74 -16.64
CA GLY A 197 -7.42 10.80 -15.73
C GLY A 197 -7.82 11.50 -14.44
N SER A 198 -7.20 11.12 -13.34
CA SER A 198 -7.41 11.78 -12.06
C SER A 198 -6.86 13.21 -12.06
N ARG A 199 -7.68 14.15 -11.59
CA ARG A 199 -7.38 15.60 -11.50
C ARG A 199 -6.06 15.95 -10.83
N VAL A 200 -5.53 15.05 -9.98
CA VAL A 200 -4.24 15.22 -9.30
C VAL A 200 -3.10 15.40 -10.29
N PHE A 201 -3.12 14.73 -11.45
CA PHE A 201 -2.03 14.86 -12.43
C PHE A 201 -2.09 16.17 -13.20
N ARG A 202 -3.28 16.68 -13.49
CA ARG A 202 -3.48 18.04 -14.04
C ARG A 202 -2.99 19.11 -13.06
N GLN A 203 -3.39 19.04 -11.79
CA GLN A 203 -2.92 19.96 -10.75
C GLN A 203 -1.40 19.91 -10.54
N ARG A 204 -0.81 18.71 -10.62
CA ARG A 204 0.65 18.54 -10.56
C ARG A 204 1.34 19.14 -11.77
N HIS A 205 0.75 19.02 -12.96
CA HIS A 205 1.28 19.65 -14.17
C HIS A 205 1.30 21.18 -14.04
N GLU A 206 0.19 21.79 -13.62
CA GLU A 206 0.10 23.24 -13.38
C GLU A 206 1.17 23.69 -12.37
N LEU A 207 1.26 22.99 -11.25
CA LEU A 207 2.20 23.30 -10.17
C LEU A 207 3.66 23.19 -10.61
N PHE A 208 4.04 22.11 -11.30
CA PHE A 208 5.42 21.94 -11.74
C PHE A 208 5.80 22.90 -12.88
N SER A 209 4.85 23.33 -13.71
CA SER A 209 5.13 24.26 -14.81
C SER A 209 5.53 25.66 -14.34
N ASP A 210 5.18 26.02 -13.10
CA ASP A 210 5.59 27.30 -12.47
C ASP A 210 6.94 27.20 -11.71
N MET A 211 7.48 25.98 -11.56
CA MET A 211 8.72 25.73 -10.81
C MET A 211 9.96 25.82 -11.71
N ASP A 212 11.04 26.38 -11.17
CA ASP A 212 12.33 26.41 -11.88
C ASP A 212 12.89 25.01 -12.11
N HIS A 213 13.51 24.80 -13.27
CA HIS A 213 14.20 23.56 -13.65
C HIS A 213 13.34 22.29 -13.72
N MET A 214 12.03 22.38 -13.46
CA MET A 214 11.08 21.27 -13.65
C MET A 214 10.71 21.12 -15.12
N ASP A 215 11.64 20.62 -15.93
CA ASP A 215 11.38 20.32 -17.34
C ASP A 215 10.44 19.10 -17.53
N ALA A 216 10.10 18.80 -18.79
CA ALA A 216 9.22 17.70 -19.12
C ALA A 216 9.74 16.32 -18.66
N ASP A 217 11.06 16.12 -18.61
CA ASP A 217 11.67 14.87 -18.14
C ASP A 217 11.61 14.76 -16.61
N ALA A 218 11.91 15.84 -15.89
CA ALA A 218 11.78 15.92 -14.44
C ALA A 218 10.33 15.71 -13.98
N MET A 219 9.35 16.31 -14.68
CA MET A 219 7.94 16.08 -14.40
C MET A 219 7.51 14.63 -14.65
N ALA A 220 7.99 14.02 -15.74
CA ALA A 220 7.71 12.61 -16.04
C ALA A 220 8.32 11.69 -14.96
N ALA A 221 9.52 11.97 -14.48
CA ALA A 221 10.14 11.23 -13.38
C ALA A 221 9.32 11.33 -12.08
N ALA A 222 8.83 12.53 -11.75
CA ALA A 222 8.00 12.74 -10.56
C ALA A 222 6.69 11.95 -10.62
N ASP A 223 6.02 11.91 -11.76
CA ASP A 223 4.77 11.17 -11.94
C ASP A 223 4.97 9.67 -12.08
N PHE A 224 6.07 9.24 -12.70
CA PHE A 224 6.44 7.84 -12.72
C PHE A 224 6.60 7.29 -11.30
N GLY A 225 7.17 8.08 -10.39
CA GLY A 225 7.23 7.73 -8.97
C GLY A 225 5.86 7.57 -8.32
N VAL A 226 4.87 8.39 -8.67
CA VAL A 226 3.48 8.26 -8.18
C VAL A 226 2.84 6.98 -8.71
N ILE A 227 2.94 6.72 -10.02
CA ILE A 227 2.39 5.52 -10.67
C ILE A 227 3.01 4.25 -10.06
N TRP A 228 4.33 4.23 -9.89
CA TRP A 228 5.01 3.10 -9.25
C TRP A 228 4.55 2.90 -7.79
N ALA A 229 4.47 3.99 -7.02
CA ALA A 229 4.09 3.93 -5.61
C ALA A 229 2.64 3.44 -5.40
N SER A 230 1.72 3.80 -6.30
CA SER A 230 0.33 3.32 -6.27
C SER A 230 0.19 1.87 -6.69
N THR A 231 1.07 1.34 -7.54
CA THR A 231 0.94 -0.02 -8.08
C THR A 231 1.66 -1.03 -7.20
N ARG A 232 2.91 -0.78 -6.84
CA ARG A 232 3.81 -1.81 -6.27
C ARG A 232 3.34 -2.40 -4.95
N ASN A 233 3.07 -1.57 -3.94
CA ASN A 233 2.90 -2.05 -2.56
C ASN A 233 1.55 -2.73 -2.30
N SER A 234 0.46 -2.14 -2.80
CA SER A 234 -0.90 -2.65 -2.55
C SER A 234 -1.23 -3.86 -3.41
N VAL A 235 -0.77 -3.91 -4.67
CA VAL A 235 -0.94 -5.08 -5.55
C VAL A 235 -0.26 -6.32 -4.96
N VAL A 236 0.98 -6.18 -4.47
CA VAL A 236 1.70 -7.29 -3.83
C VAL A 236 1.05 -7.70 -2.51
N ALA A 237 0.54 -6.75 -1.72
CA ALA A 237 -0.17 -7.07 -0.48
C ALA A 237 -1.53 -7.76 -0.76
N GLY A 238 -2.22 -7.36 -1.83
CA GLY A 238 -3.43 -8.03 -2.32
C GLY A 238 -3.16 -9.47 -2.74
N LEU A 239 -2.04 -9.73 -3.42
CA LEU A 239 -1.59 -11.08 -3.77
C LEU A 239 -1.38 -11.93 -2.51
N TRP A 240 -0.63 -11.43 -1.53
CA TRP A 240 -0.44 -12.14 -0.27
C TRP A 240 -1.77 -12.42 0.41
N ALA A 241 -2.67 -11.44 0.53
CA ALA A 241 -3.99 -11.66 1.12
C ALA A 241 -4.76 -12.78 0.42
N VAL A 242 -4.76 -12.83 -0.91
CA VAL A 242 -5.42 -13.92 -1.65
C VAL A 242 -4.73 -15.26 -1.43
N LEU A 243 -3.40 -15.31 -1.41
CA LEU A 243 -2.66 -16.54 -1.11
C LEU A 243 -3.01 -17.10 0.28
N GLU A 244 -2.96 -16.25 1.32
CA GLU A 244 -3.28 -16.64 2.69
C GLU A 244 -4.74 -17.09 2.85
N ILE A 245 -5.68 -16.41 2.18
CA ILE A 245 -7.10 -16.77 2.26
C ILE A 245 -7.37 -18.10 1.53
N THR A 246 -6.73 -18.34 0.40
CA THR A 246 -7.06 -19.48 -0.48
C THR A 246 -6.31 -20.75 -0.13
N SER A 247 -5.20 -20.67 0.62
CA SER A 247 -4.49 -21.83 1.15
C SER A 247 -5.25 -22.55 2.28
N ASP A 248 -6.05 -21.81 3.06
CA ASP A 248 -6.87 -22.36 4.15
C ASP A 248 -8.36 -22.43 3.76
N LYS A 249 -8.88 -23.66 3.64
CA LYS A 249 -10.27 -23.92 3.27
C LYS A 249 -11.30 -23.46 4.31
N ASP A 250 -10.96 -23.41 5.60
CA ASP A 250 -11.86 -22.87 6.62
C ASP A 250 -11.88 -21.34 6.57
N LEU A 251 -10.70 -20.72 6.50
CA LEU A 251 -10.58 -19.27 6.34
C LEU A 251 -11.31 -18.79 5.08
N LEU A 252 -11.11 -19.45 3.93
CA LEU A 252 -11.80 -19.12 2.68
C LEU A 252 -13.33 -19.17 2.84
N ARG A 253 -13.87 -20.19 3.51
CA ARG A 253 -15.31 -20.31 3.76
C ARG A 253 -15.83 -19.18 4.63
N ARG A 254 -15.10 -18.81 5.69
CA ARG A 254 -15.45 -17.70 6.59
C ARG A 254 -15.39 -16.36 5.87
N VAL A 255 -14.31 -16.09 5.15
CA VAL A 255 -14.15 -14.87 4.35
C VAL A 255 -15.27 -14.75 3.32
N ARG A 256 -15.60 -15.81 2.58
CA ARG A 256 -16.71 -15.79 1.61
C ARG A 256 -18.05 -15.51 2.28
N ARG A 257 -18.31 -16.06 3.48
CA ARG A 257 -19.52 -15.77 4.26
C ARG A 257 -19.59 -14.30 4.68
N GLU A 258 -18.47 -13.73 5.12
CA GLU A 258 -18.39 -12.32 5.51
C GLU A 258 -18.55 -11.40 4.30
N VAL A 259 -17.85 -11.65 3.20
CA VAL A 259 -17.95 -10.89 1.94
C VAL A 259 -19.37 -10.93 1.36
N ALA A 260 -20.08 -12.07 1.49
CA ALA A 260 -21.46 -12.17 1.03
C ALA A 260 -22.44 -11.23 1.76
N LYS A 261 -22.13 -10.83 3.01
CA LYS A 261 -22.90 -9.85 3.79
C LYS A 261 -22.61 -8.41 3.37
N CYS A 262 -21.51 -8.17 2.65
CA CYS A 262 -21.06 -6.85 2.21
C CYS A 262 -21.54 -6.57 0.78
N ARG A 263 -22.84 -6.75 0.50
CA ARG A 263 -23.45 -6.44 -0.79
C ARG A 263 -24.37 -5.23 -0.68
N ASP A 264 -24.39 -4.42 -1.72
CA ASP A 264 -25.33 -3.32 -1.84
C ASP A 264 -26.75 -3.85 -2.13
N SER A 265 -27.75 -2.98 -1.92
CA SER A 265 -29.15 -3.29 -2.20
C SER A 265 -29.50 -3.26 -3.70
N SER A 266 -28.51 -3.15 -4.61
CA SER A 266 -28.79 -3.06 -6.04
C SER A 266 -29.25 -4.42 -6.60
N PRO A 267 -29.98 -4.45 -7.72
CA PRO A 267 -30.37 -5.71 -8.37
C PRO A 267 -29.17 -6.58 -8.78
N ALA A 268 -28.01 -5.96 -9.04
CA ALA A 268 -26.76 -6.67 -9.34
C ALA A 268 -26.00 -7.12 -8.08
N ALA A 269 -26.51 -6.77 -6.89
CA ALA A 269 -25.96 -7.06 -5.56
C ALA A 269 -24.43 -6.91 -5.53
N ARG A 270 -23.93 -5.75 -5.97
CA ARG A 270 -22.49 -5.49 -6.10
C ARG A 270 -21.88 -5.44 -4.70
N LEU A 271 -20.57 -5.69 -4.61
CA LEU A 271 -19.87 -5.58 -3.34
C LEU A 271 -19.90 -4.12 -2.85
N ASP A 272 -20.42 -3.90 -1.65
CA ASP A 272 -20.36 -2.61 -0.96
C ASP A 272 -19.04 -2.51 -0.21
N ILE A 273 -18.21 -1.57 -0.64
CA ILE A 273 -16.86 -1.43 -0.11
C ILE A 273 -16.82 -0.79 1.26
N ALA A 274 -17.79 0.07 1.61
CA ALA A 274 -17.85 0.60 2.96
C ALA A 274 -18.05 -0.55 3.95
N LEU A 275 -18.96 -1.48 3.64
CA LEU A 275 -19.16 -2.69 4.44
C LEU A 275 -17.93 -3.60 4.46
N LEU A 276 -17.24 -3.79 3.33
CA LEU A 276 -15.99 -4.57 3.30
C LEU A 276 -14.90 -3.95 4.17
N LEU A 277 -14.75 -2.62 4.14
CA LEU A 277 -13.73 -1.88 4.90
C LEU A 277 -13.98 -1.88 6.41
N GLU A 278 -15.23 -2.10 6.83
CA GLU A 278 -15.67 -2.20 8.22
C GLU A 278 -15.64 -3.64 8.74
N ASN A 279 -15.68 -4.65 7.86
CA ASN A 279 -15.68 -6.06 8.27
C ASN A 279 -14.45 -6.44 9.11
N PRO A 280 -14.62 -6.90 10.38
CA PRO A 280 -13.50 -7.17 11.27
C PRO A 280 -12.50 -8.21 10.75
N LEU A 281 -12.98 -9.30 10.13
CA LEU A 281 -12.12 -10.37 9.60
C LEU A 281 -11.26 -9.86 8.45
N LEU A 282 -11.86 -9.12 7.50
CA LEU A 282 -11.12 -8.54 6.38
C LEU A 282 -10.09 -7.51 6.85
N GLN A 283 -10.43 -6.70 7.86
CA GLN A 283 -9.49 -5.77 8.48
C GLN A 283 -8.33 -6.49 9.18
N SER A 284 -8.60 -7.60 9.85
CA SER A 284 -7.58 -8.40 10.52
C SER A 284 -6.61 -9.06 9.53
N ILE A 285 -7.12 -9.67 8.47
CA ILE A 285 -6.29 -10.25 7.39
C ILE A 285 -5.42 -9.17 6.76
N TYR A 286 -6.00 -8.03 6.39
CA TYR A 286 -5.27 -6.88 5.86
C TYR A 286 -4.15 -6.42 6.81
N ALA A 287 -4.44 -6.29 8.10
CA ALA A 287 -3.47 -5.82 9.07
C ALA A 287 -2.34 -6.83 9.30
N GLU A 288 -2.67 -8.12 9.33
CA GLU A 288 -1.70 -9.20 9.49
C GLU A 288 -0.80 -9.38 8.27
N VAL A 289 -1.36 -9.32 7.06
CA VAL A 289 -0.57 -9.31 5.82
C VAL A 289 0.43 -8.16 5.85
N LEU A 290 0.01 -6.96 6.23
CA LEU A 290 0.93 -5.82 6.30
C LEU A 290 1.95 -5.93 7.43
N ARG A 291 1.59 -6.49 8.60
CA ARG A 291 2.55 -6.74 9.68
C ARG A 291 3.63 -7.73 9.23
N LEU A 292 3.22 -8.82 8.59
CA LEU A 292 4.11 -9.92 8.22
C LEU A 292 4.94 -9.64 6.97
N ARG A 293 4.39 -8.89 6.00
CA ARG A 293 4.97 -8.76 4.66
C ARG A 293 5.57 -7.37 4.37
N VAL A 294 5.40 -6.37 5.25
CA VAL A 294 5.99 -5.03 5.06
C VAL A 294 7.30 -4.88 5.84
N HIS A 295 8.39 -4.79 5.09
CA HIS A 295 9.73 -4.54 5.62
C HIS A 295 10.25 -3.23 5.03
N MET A 296 9.97 -2.11 5.71
CA MET A 296 10.32 -0.77 5.28
C MET A 296 11.37 -0.15 6.20
N LEU A 297 12.30 0.60 5.61
CA LEU A 297 13.19 1.49 6.33
C LEU A 297 12.61 2.90 6.35
N LEU A 298 12.27 3.38 7.54
CA LEU A 298 11.75 4.72 7.76
C LEU A 298 12.92 5.67 8.03
N LEU A 299 13.12 6.63 7.13
CA LEU A 299 14.17 7.65 7.27
C LEU A 299 13.61 8.92 7.92
N ARG A 300 14.38 9.59 8.77
CA ARG A 300 14.11 10.96 9.24
C ARG A 300 15.43 11.71 9.35
N VAL A 301 15.46 12.95 8.86
CA VAL A 301 16.60 13.87 9.07
C VAL A 301 16.08 15.10 9.84
N PRO A 302 16.49 15.33 11.10
CA PRO A 302 16.09 16.51 11.84
C PRO A 302 16.63 17.75 11.14
N LEU A 303 15.72 18.64 10.73
CA LEU A 303 16.06 19.81 9.92
C LEU A 303 16.02 21.09 10.75
N PHE A 304 14.99 21.25 11.57
CA PHE A 304 14.71 22.52 12.25
C PHE A 304 15.28 22.57 13.67
N ASP A 305 15.23 21.44 14.37
CA ASP A 305 15.71 21.26 15.73
C ASP A 305 16.27 19.85 15.89
N ASN A 306 17.01 19.60 16.98
CA ASN A 306 17.43 18.26 17.35
C ASN A 306 16.19 17.38 17.56
N LEU A 307 16.28 16.11 17.18
CA LEU A 307 15.21 15.16 17.40
C LEU A 307 15.40 14.47 18.76
N HIS A 308 14.52 14.77 19.69
CA HIS A 308 14.48 14.11 21.00
C HIS A 308 13.72 12.78 20.90
N VAL A 309 14.40 11.69 21.26
CA VAL A 309 13.86 10.32 21.28
C VAL A 309 14.07 9.76 22.68
N ARG A 310 13.08 9.99 23.55
CA ARG A 310 13.19 9.70 25.00
C ARG A 310 14.44 10.40 25.59
N GLU A 311 15.39 9.65 26.14
CA GLU A 311 16.64 10.14 26.70
C GLU A 311 17.69 10.53 25.64
N TRP A 312 17.49 10.12 24.38
CA TRP A 312 18.44 10.36 23.30
C TRP A 312 18.15 11.66 22.57
N VAL A 313 19.21 12.35 22.15
CA VAL A 313 19.15 13.55 21.31
C VAL A 313 19.87 13.25 20.00
N VAL A 314 19.15 13.29 18.89
CA VAL A 314 19.75 13.20 17.55
C VAL A 314 19.99 14.61 17.01
N PRO A 315 21.25 14.98 16.71
CA PRO A 315 21.57 16.30 16.17
C PRO A 315 20.85 16.62 14.85
N ARG A 316 20.71 17.92 14.57
CA ARG A 316 20.29 18.40 13.24
C ARG A 316 21.24 17.90 12.15
N GLY A 317 20.67 17.46 11.03
CA GLY A 317 21.40 16.94 9.87
C GLY A 317 21.69 15.44 9.92
N ASP A 318 21.61 14.80 11.09
CA ASP A 318 21.91 13.38 11.22
C ASP A 318 20.74 12.50 10.75
N LEU A 319 21.06 11.36 10.11
CA LEU A 319 20.07 10.43 9.61
C LEU A 319 19.61 9.46 10.70
N VAL A 320 18.31 9.41 10.95
CA VAL A 320 17.65 8.36 11.74
C VAL A 320 17.01 7.35 10.81
N LEU A 321 17.30 6.07 11.04
CA LEU A 321 16.73 4.93 10.33
C LEU A 321 15.96 4.04 11.31
N LEU A 322 14.70 3.71 10.99
CA LEU A 322 13.92 2.72 11.75
C LEU A 322 13.46 1.61 10.83
N SER A 323 13.57 0.37 11.29
CA SER A 323 13.00 -0.79 10.58
C SER A 323 11.61 -1.10 11.09
N THR A 324 10.63 -1.19 10.18
CA THR A 324 9.28 -1.67 10.55
C THR A 324 9.32 -3.11 11.04
N THR A 325 10.23 -3.93 10.50
CA THR A 325 10.37 -5.35 10.85
C THR A 325 10.60 -5.56 12.34
N VAL A 326 11.45 -4.74 12.96
CA VAL A 326 11.74 -4.87 14.40
C VAL A 326 10.46 -4.63 15.21
N ALA A 327 9.67 -3.61 14.84
CA ALA A 327 8.42 -3.32 15.52
C ALA A 327 7.33 -4.37 15.23
N HIS A 328 7.29 -4.92 14.01
CA HIS A 328 6.29 -5.88 13.55
C HIS A 328 6.53 -7.31 14.05
N MET A 329 7.76 -7.63 14.47
CA MET A 329 8.17 -8.96 14.94
C MET A 329 8.52 -8.98 16.45
N ASP A 330 8.20 -7.92 17.19
CA ASP A 330 8.54 -7.79 18.61
C ASP A 330 7.71 -8.76 19.50
N PRO A 331 8.32 -9.80 20.10
CA PRO A 331 7.62 -10.77 20.96
C PRO A 331 7.14 -10.19 22.30
N ALA A 332 7.59 -8.99 22.66
CA ALA A 332 7.06 -8.26 23.82
C ALA A 332 5.75 -7.53 23.50
N VAL A 333 5.43 -7.33 22.22
CA VAL A 333 4.20 -6.63 21.81
C VAL A 333 3.16 -7.59 21.25
N TRP A 334 3.57 -8.47 20.35
CA TRP A 334 2.63 -9.21 19.51
C TRP A 334 2.16 -10.50 20.17
N ASN A 335 0.84 -10.71 20.12
CA ASN A 335 0.20 -11.93 20.58
C ASN A 335 0.55 -13.09 19.65
N ALA A 336 1.10 -14.18 20.22
CA ALA A 336 1.43 -15.42 19.51
C ALA A 336 0.38 -16.53 19.71
N GLY A 337 -0.79 -16.18 20.23
CA GLY A 337 -1.83 -17.14 20.63
C GLY A 337 -1.49 -17.89 21.92
N GLU A 338 -2.46 -18.70 22.38
CA GLU A 338 -2.25 -19.62 23.51
C GLU A 338 -1.06 -20.56 23.22
N ASP A 339 -0.19 -20.73 24.22
CA ASP A 339 1.03 -21.55 24.15
C ASP A 339 2.00 -21.20 23.00
N GLY A 340 1.85 -20.03 22.36
CA GLY A 340 2.67 -19.64 21.21
C GLY A 340 2.35 -20.40 19.91
N ARG A 341 1.14 -20.95 19.77
CA ARG A 341 0.70 -21.71 18.57
C ARG A 341 0.72 -20.91 17.26
N HIS A 342 0.76 -19.58 17.33
CA HIS A 342 0.84 -18.68 16.19
C HIS A 342 2.11 -17.82 16.26
N PRO A 343 3.29 -18.39 15.90
CA PRO A 343 4.54 -17.65 15.80
C PRO A 343 4.39 -16.31 15.05
N LEU A 344 5.28 -15.38 15.35
CA LEU A 344 5.19 -14.02 14.79
C LEU A 344 5.61 -13.96 13.32
N ASP A 345 6.33 -14.96 12.84
CA ASP A 345 6.74 -15.12 11.44
C ASP A 345 5.77 -15.99 10.62
N THR A 346 4.67 -16.45 11.21
CA THR A 346 3.57 -17.14 10.51
C THR A 346 2.34 -16.24 10.40
N PHE A 347 1.56 -16.44 9.35
CA PHE A 347 0.30 -15.73 9.17
C PHE A 347 -0.76 -16.24 10.17
N TRP A 348 -1.48 -15.32 10.81
CA TRP A 348 -2.63 -15.65 11.64
C TRP A 348 -3.77 -14.65 11.38
N ALA A 349 -4.77 -15.09 10.61
CA ALA A 349 -5.88 -14.25 10.16
C ALA A 349 -6.63 -13.54 11.29
N GLU A 350 -6.64 -14.11 12.50
CA GLU A 350 -7.38 -13.59 13.64
C GLU A 350 -6.53 -12.76 14.60
N ARG A 351 -5.24 -12.52 14.31
CA ARG A 351 -4.33 -11.83 15.23
C ARG A 351 -4.87 -10.47 15.67
N PHE A 352 -5.62 -9.76 14.82
CA PHE A 352 -6.21 -8.46 15.15
C PHE A 352 -7.69 -8.53 15.53
N LEU A 353 -8.25 -9.72 15.75
CA LEU A 353 -9.63 -9.88 16.22
C LEU A 353 -9.69 -9.91 17.74
N ARG A 354 -10.58 -9.10 18.29
CA ARG A 354 -11.00 -9.16 19.68
C ARG A 354 -12.34 -9.86 19.75
N TYR A 355 -12.41 -10.84 20.65
CA TYR A 355 -13.62 -11.60 20.93
C TYR A 355 -14.13 -11.22 22.32
N ASP A 356 -15.37 -10.75 22.41
CA ASP A 356 -15.97 -10.38 23.69
C ASP A 356 -15.99 -11.60 24.62
N GLY A 357 -15.52 -11.41 25.85
CA GLY A 357 -15.45 -12.48 26.85
C GLY A 357 -14.32 -13.49 26.63
N VAL A 358 -13.40 -13.26 25.69
CA VAL A 358 -12.19 -14.09 25.49
C VAL A 358 -10.94 -13.28 25.88
N PRO A 359 -10.47 -13.40 27.14
CA PRO A 359 -9.26 -12.74 27.61
C PRO A 359 -8.05 -13.11 26.74
N GLY A 360 -7.15 -12.15 26.51
CA GLY A 360 -5.97 -12.37 25.69
C GLY A 360 -6.23 -12.44 24.18
N SER A 361 -7.48 -12.27 23.71
CA SER A 361 -7.75 -12.05 22.28
C SER A 361 -7.29 -10.65 21.84
N GLY A 362 -6.98 -10.53 20.55
CA GLY A 362 -6.45 -9.31 19.95
C GLY A 362 -4.92 -9.33 19.77
N PRO A 363 -4.37 -8.27 19.17
CA PRO A 363 -3.01 -8.29 18.63
C PRO A 363 -1.93 -8.05 19.67
N ARG A 364 -2.27 -7.45 20.81
CA ARG A 364 -1.34 -7.22 21.92
C ARG A 364 -1.25 -8.49 22.77
N ARG A 365 -0.01 -8.92 23.04
CA ARG A 365 0.28 -9.96 24.02
C ARG A 365 -0.28 -9.56 25.38
N ALA A 366 -0.99 -10.46 26.05
CA ALA A 366 -1.39 -10.25 27.44
C ALA A 366 -0.14 -10.26 28.32
N ASP A 367 0.10 -9.18 29.05
CA ASP A 367 1.14 -9.16 30.06
C ASP A 367 0.69 -10.06 31.22
N GLY A 368 1.54 -11.00 31.65
CA GLY A 368 1.24 -11.92 32.77
C GLY A 368 0.95 -11.24 34.12
N ASN A 369 0.94 -9.90 34.16
CA ASN A 369 0.62 -9.06 35.32
C ASN A 369 -0.76 -8.39 35.26
N GLU A 370 -1.57 -8.58 34.20
CA GLU A 370 -2.98 -8.14 34.18
C GLU A 370 -3.95 -9.17 34.78
N ALA A 371 -3.42 -10.20 35.46
CA ALA A 371 -4.17 -11.01 36.43
C ALA A 371 -3.97 -10.42 37.83
N GLY A 372 -4.52 -9.23 38.07
CA GLY A 372 -4.21 -8.48 39.30
C GLY A 372 -5.06 -7.25 39.54
N ASP A 373 -6.37 -7.33 39.33
CA ASP A 373 -7.32 -6.68 40.23
C ASP A 373 -8.56 -7.56 40.35
N SER A 374 -8.64 -8.21 41.50
CA SER A 374 -9.66 -9.18 41.86
C SER A 374 -11.04 -8.54 41.90
N CYS A 375 -11.90 -8.88 40.95
CA CYS A 375 -13.34 -8.88 41.22
C CYS A 375 -13.71 -10.25 41.80
N ALA A 376 -14.29 -10.22 43.00
CA ALA A 376 -14.50 -11.38 43.84
C ALA A 376 -15.29 -12.51 43.15
N ALA A 377 -14.77 -13.73 43.32
CA ALA A 377 -15.35 -14.98 42.84
C ALA A 377 -16.77 -15.22 43.35
N ARG A 378 -17.64 -15.75 42.48
CA ARG A 378 -18.66 -16.75 42.85
C ARG A 378 -18.93 -17.70 41.68
N GLY A 379 -18.84 -19.00 41.97
CA GLY A 379 -19.67 -20.04 41.36
C GLY A 379 -19.00 -20.89 40.28
N ALA A 380 -18.56 -22.07 40.68
CA ALA A 380 -18.02 -23.12 39.81
C ALA A 380 -19.10 -23.77 38.92
N GLY A 381 -18.68 -24.19 37.72
CA GLY A 381 -19.42 -25.11 36.86
C GLY A 381 -18.53 -25.57 35.70
N GLN A 382 -18.11 -26.84 35.72
CA GLN A 382 -17.40 -27.51 34.63
C GLN A 382 -18.23 -27.49 33.35
N ARG A 383 -17.59 -27.27 32.18
CA ARG A 383 -17.91 -27.97 30.91
C ARG A 383 -16.90 -27.68 29.79
N GLU A 384 -16.34 -28.78 29.32
CA GLU A 384 -16.16 -29.25 27.92
C GLU A 384 -15.67 -28.30 26.82
N THR A 385 -14.69 -28.85 26.09
CA THR A 385 -14.13 -28.40 24.81
C THR A 385 -15.22 -28.02 23.81
N GLY A 386 -15.34 -26.73 23.54
CA GLY A 386 -16.18 -26.18 22.49
C GLY A 386 -15.81 -24.71 22.26
N CYS A 387 -15.55 -24.35 21.01
CA CYS A 387 -15.29 -22.98 20.57
C CYS A 387 -16.36 -22.01 21.13
N PRO A 388 -16.02 -21.01 21.97
CA PRO A 388 -16.99 -20.06 22.50
C PRO A 388 -17.21 -18.95 21.46
N ALA A 389 -17.96 -19.27 20.40
CA ALA A 389 -18.36 -18.29 19.40
C ALA A 389 -19.89 -18.31 19.21
N SER A 390 -20.63 -18.01 20.29
CA SER A 390 -22.05 -17.65 20.17
C SER A 390 -22.56 -16.94 21.44
N ALA A 391 -22.16 -15.67 21.62
CA ALA A 391 -22.88 -14.64 22.41
C ALA A 391 -22.09 -13.32 22.58
N GLY A 392 -20.82 -13.25 22.13
CA GLY A 392 -19.98 -12.04 22.19
C GLY A 392 -19.74 -11.41 20.81
N GLY A 393 -19.67 -10.09 20.73
CA GLY A 393 -19.28 -9.37 19.51
C GLY A 393 -17.82 -9.62 19.13
N VAL A 394 -17.50 -9.41 17.85
CA VAL A 394 -16.13 -9.45 17.31
C VAL A 394 -15.76 -8.06 16.83
N SER A 395 -14.59 -7.55 17.23
CA SER A 395 -14.11 -6.23 16.83
C SER A 395 -12.66 -6.24 16.37
N PHE A 396 -12.25 -5.20 15.63
CA PHE A 396 -10.90 -5.05 15.12
C PHE A 396 -9.99 -4.29 16.10
N GLY A 397 -9.00 -4.98 16.68
CA GLY A 397 -8.14 -4.52 17.79
C GLY A 397 -6.92 -3.69 17.40
N ILE A 398 -6.88 -3.02 16.25
CA ILE A 398 -5.66 -2.33 15.78
C ILE A 398 -5.09 -1.29 16.77
N LYS A 399 -5.97 -0.68 17.59
CA LYS A 399 -5.59 0.36 18.56
C LYS A 399 -4.65 -0.16 19.66
N ASP A 400 -4.67 -1.45 19.93
CA ASP A 400 -3.89 -2.06 21.03
C ASP A 400 -2.39 -2.06 20.73
N VAL A 401 -2.06 -2.11 19.44
CA VAL A 401 -0.68 -2.14 18.94
C VAL A 401 -0.30 -0.81 18.29
N ASP A 402 -0.97 0.28 18.68
CA ASP A 402 -0.61 1.63 18.26
C ASP A 402 0.88 1.89 18.50
N GLY A 403 1.56 2.46 17.50
CA GLY A 403 3.01 2.68 17.46
C GLY A 403 3.89 1.44 17.30
N SER A 404 3.30 0.25 17.17
CA SER A 404 4.02 -1.00 16.83
C SER A 404 3.56 -1.56 15.48
N TRP A 405 2.27 -1.43 15.15
CA TRP A 405 1.79 -1.64 13.79
C TRP A 405 2.05 -0.40 12.94
N ILE A 406 3.17 -0.39 12.22
CA ILE A 406 3.66 0.78 11.47
C ILE A 406 3.96 0.52 9.97
N PRO A 407 3.15 -0.28 9.23
CA PRO A 407 3.47 -0.61 7.83
C PRO A 407 3.45 0.60 6.89
N TYR A 408 2.79 1.68 7.28
CA TYR A 408 2.76 2.95 6.56
C TYR A 408 3.73 3.99 7.13
N GLY A 409 4.60 3.60 8.05
CA GLY A 409 5.34 4.52 8.91
C GLY A 409 4.41 5.20 9.93
N GLY A 410 4.75 6.43 10.33
CA GLY A 410 3.94 7.20 11.27
C GLY A 410 4.35 8.68 11.37
N GLY A 411 3.50 9.44 12.07
CA GLY A 411 3.62 10.89 12.21
C GLY A 411 3.21 11.65 10.94
N GLN A 412 3.73 12.87 10.76
CA GLN A 412 3.48 13.69 9.56
C GLN A 412 4.09 13.07 8.28
N ARG A 413 4.82 11.96 8.39
CA ARG A 413 5.48 11.30 7.24
C ARG A 413 4.93 9.90 6.98
N GLN A 414 3.74 9.61 7.50
CA GLN A 414 3.05 8.37 7.16
C GLN A 414 2.60 8.37 5.70
N CYS A 415 2.47 7.19 5.11
CA CYS A 415 2.03 7.04 3.72
C CYS A 415 0.71 7.79 3.47
N PRO A 416 0.68 8.72 2.50
CA PRO A 416 -0.53 9.46 2.19
C PRO A 416 -1.59 8.55 1.52
N GLY A 417 -1.15 7.52 0.80
CA GLY A 417 -2.00 6.53 0.13
C GLY A 417 -2.47 5.36 1.01
N ARG A 418 -2.34 5.41 2.34
CA ARG A 418 -2.73 4.30 3.24
C ARG A 418 -4.22 3.90 3.13
N HIS A 419 -5.10 4.88 2.91
CA HIS A 419 -6.53 4.63 2.71
C HIS A 419 -6.79 3.96 1.37
N PHE A 420 -6.00 4.34 0.36
CA PHE A 420 -5.99 3.68 -0.94
C PHE A 420 -5.53 2.24 -0.83
N ALA A 421 -4.38 2.00 -0.20
CA ALA A 421 -3.85 0.66 -0.03
C ALA A 421 -4.84 -0.25 0.73
N LYS A 422 -5.46 0.24 1.81
CA LYS A 422 -6.48 -0.53 2.55
C LYS A 422 -7.64 -0.96 1.65
N ARG A 423 -8.21 -0.02 0.89
CA ARG A 423 -9.33 -0.31 -0.02
C ARG A 423 -8.93 -1.25 -1.13
N ASP A 424 -7.78 -1.00 -1.77
CA ASP A 424 -7.27 -1.83 -2.85
C ASP A 424 -7.05 -3.29 -2.40
N ILE A 425 -6.34 -3.51 -1.28
CA ILE A 425 -6.03 -4.85 -0.77
C ILE A 425 -7.32 -5.62 -0.41
N ILE A 426 -8.21 -4.99 0.37
CA ILE A 426 -9.44 -5.64 0.85
C ILE A 426 -10.40 -5.91 -0.32
N TYR A 427 -10.60 -4.94 -1.21
CA TYR A 427 -11.49 -5.09 -2.36
C TYR A 427 -10.96 -6.14 -3.34
N THR A 428 -9.68 -6.10 -3.67
CA THR A 428 -9.06 -7.10 -4.54
C THR A 428 -9.23 -8.51 -3.99
N ALA A 429 -8.95 -8.73 -2.70
CA ALA A 429 -9.18 -10.03 -2.07
C ALA A 429 -10.66 -10.45 -2.12
N ALA A 430 -11.58 -9.54 -1.82
CA ALA A 430 -13.01 -9.81 -1.85
C ALA A 430 -13.52 -10.17 -3.25
N VAL A 431 -13.12 -9.45 -4.29
CA VAL A 431 -13.52 -9.75 -5.68
C VAL A 431 -12.94 -11.09 -6.14
N MET A 432 -11.66 -11.37 -5.83
CA MET A 432 -11.00 -12.62 -6.20
C MET A 432 -11.71 -13.85 -5.61
N VAL A 433 -11.99 -13.85 -4.29
CA VAL A 433 -12.69 -14.98 -3.65
C VAL A 433 -14.17 -15.07 -4.01
N THR A 434 -14.74 -13.98 -4.51
CA THR A 434 -16.12 -13.92 -5.00
C THR A 434 -16.23 -14.57 -6.38
N TYR A 435 -15.32 -14.26 -7.31
CA TYR A 435 -15.40 -14.74 -8.69
C TYR A 435 -14.76 -16.11 -8.91
N PHE A 436 -13.77 -16.49 -8.10
CA PHE A 436 -12.95 -17.67 -8.38
C PHE A 436 -12.80 -18.62 -7.20
N ASP A 437 -12.74 -19.91 -7.51
CA ASP A 437 -12.00 -20.87 -6.69
C ASP A 437 -10.55 -20.85 -7.18
N ILE A 438 -9.61 -20.62 -6.27
CA ILE A 438 -8.16 -20.58 -6.53
C ILE A 438 -7.52 -21.55 -5.57
N GLU A 439 -6.63 -22.39 -6.07
CA GLU A 439 -5.82 -23.28 -5.25
C GLU A 439 -4.35 -23.14 -5.67
N PRO A 440 -3.49 -22.57 -4.82
CA PRO A 440 -2.04 -22.64 -5.01
C PRO A 440 -1.60 -24.11 -5.11
N LEU A 441 -0.77 -24.43 -6.10
CA LEU A 441 -0.18 -25.77 -6.28
C LEU A 441 1.16 -25.91 -5.52
N VAL A 442 1.37 -25.01 -4.56
CA VAL A 442 2.56 -24.92 -3.71
C VAL A 442 2.09 -24.66 -2.28
N ASP A 443 2.88 -25.09 -1.31
CA ASP A 443 2.65 -24.74 0.09
C ASP A 443 2.94 -23.24 0.30
N VAL A 444 1.91 -22.47 0.68
CA VAL A 444 1.99 -21.02 0.89
C VAL A 444 2.91 -20.66 2.04
N ASP A 445 2.99 -21.50 3.08
CA ASP A 445 3.90 -21.28 4.23
C ASP A 445 5.38 -21.44 3.83
N SER A 446 5.64 -22.20 2.78
CA SER A 446 6.98 -22.40 2.23
C SER A 446 7.47 -21.22 1.36
N LEU A 447 6.56 -20.37 0.87
CA LEU A 447 6.88 -19.26 -0.02
C LEU A 447 7.85 -18.28 0.64
N LYS A 448 8.87 -17.87 -0.11
CA LYS A 448 9.88 -16.91 0.36
C LYS A 448 9.58 -15.52 -0.16
N MET A 449 9.90 -14.53 0.66
CA MET A 449 9.90 -13.13 0.27
C MET A 449 11.17 -12.82 -0.55
N ASP A 450 11.02 -12.01 -1.59
CA ASP A 450 12.14 -11.53 -2.38
C ASP A 450 12.90 -10.41 -1.65
N MET A 451 14.00 -10.79 -0.99
CA MET A 451 14.81 -9.91 -0.16
C MET A 451 15.46 -8.73 -0.91
N ARG A 452 15.46 -8.73 -2.26
CA ARG A 452 15.88 -7.55 -3.05
C ARG A 452 15.03 -6.31 -2.74
N GLY A 453 13.76 -6.51 -2.38
CA GLY A 453 12.84 -5.43 -2.02
C GLY A 453 12.91 -4.96 -0.57
N PHE A 454 13.84 -5.50 0.23
CA PHE A 454 13.91 -5.20 1.66
C PHE A 454 14.20 -3.72 1.89
N GLY A 455 13.43 -3.11 2.78
CA GLY A 455 13.49 -1.69 3.09
C GLY A 455 12.57 -0.81 2.23
N LEU A 456 11.99 -1.36 1.14
CA LEU A 456 11.17 -0.59 0.20
C LEU A 456 9.66 -0.64 0.49
N GLY A 457 9.19 -1.59 1.33
CA GLY A 457 7.77 -1.73 1.66
C GLY A 457 7.31 -3.19 1.67
N THR A 458 6.20 -3.49 1.00
CA THR A 458 5.67 -4.86 0.88
C THR A 458 6.64 -5.75 0.10
N MET A 459 6.98 -6.92 0.63
CA MET A 459 7.89 -7.85 -0.01
C MET A 459 7.18 -8.71 -1.05
N ALA A 460 7.72 -8.75 -2.28
CA ALA A 460 7.20 -9.62 -3.34
C ALA A 460 7.45 -11.10 -3.02
N VAL A 461 6.67 -11.99 -3.65
CA VAL A 461 6.94 -13.43 -3.62
C VAL A 461 8.19 -13.72 -4.46
N LYS A 462 9.09 -14.57 -3.95
CA LYS A 462 10.27 -15.02 -4.68
C LYS A 462 9.89 -16.16 -5.63
N GLY A 463 9.94 -15.88 -6.93
CA GLY A 463 9.66 -16.85 -7.98
C GLY A 463 8.18 -16.90 -8.38
N ALA A 464 7.84 -17.82 -9.28
CA ALA A 464 6.47 -18.02 -9.74
C ALA A 464 5.64 -18.75 -8.69
N VAL A 465 4.33 -18.50 -8.70
CA VAL A 465 3.37 -19.22 -7.86
C VAL A 465 2.38 -20.02 -8.73
N PRO A 466 2.70 -21.28 -9.06
CA PRO A 466 1.78 -22.15 -9.79
C PRO A 466 0.47 -22.33 -9.02
N PHE A 467 -0.65 -22.30 -9.75
CA PHE A 467 -1.98 -22.40 -9.16
C PHE A 467 -2.96 -23.01 -10.16
N ARG A 468 -4.09 -23.51 -9.66
CA ARG A 468 -5.26 -23.80 -10.47
C ARG A 468 -6.40 -22.85 -10.12
N ILE A 469 -7.21 -22.51 -11.10
CA ILE A 469 -8.31 -21.57 -10.97
C ILE A 469 -9.53 -22.02 -11.77
N ARG A 470 -10.71 -21.72 -11.26
CA ARG A 470 -11.98 -21.81 -12.00
C ARG A 470 -12.95 -20.73 -11.55
N ARG A 471 -13.92 -20.40 -12.39
CA ARG A 471 -15.04 -19.51 -12.04
C ARG A 471 -15.97 -20.22 -11.06
N ARG A 472 -16.50 -19.46 -10.09
CA ARG A 472 -17.52 -19.95 -9.17
C ARG A 472 -18.91 -19.87 -9.81
N GLU A 473 -19.64 -20.97 -9.76
CA GLU A 473 -21.02 -21.07 -10.24
C GLU A 473 -22.04 -20.37 -9.34
N VAL A 474 -21.66 -20.02 -8.10
CA VAL A 474 -22.57 -19.52 -7.05
C VAL A 474 -22.95 -18.04 -7.22
N LEU A 475 -22.79 -17.49 -8.41
CA LEU A 475 -23.32 -16.16 -8.70
C LEU A 475 -24.08 -16.27 -10.00
N GLY A 476 -25.40 -16.27 -9.89
CA GLY A 476 -26.26 -15.93 -11.02
C GLY A 476 -25.83 -14.58 -11.56
N TRP A 477 -25.08 -14.63 -12.66
CA TRP A 477 -24.73 -13.52 -13.52
C TRP A 477 -25.27 -13.83 -14.90
#